data_AF-A0A6T1EJN8-F1
#
_entry.id   AF-A0A6T1EJN8-F1
#
_cell.length_a   1.000
_cell.length_b   1.000
_cell.length_c   1.000
_cell.angle_alpha   90.00
_cell.angle_beta   90.00
_cell.angle_gamma   90.00
#
_symmetry.space_group_name_H-M   'P 1'
#
loop_
_entity.id
_entity.type
_entity.pdbx_description
1 polymer ?
#
loop_
_entity_poly.entity_id
_entity_poly.type
_entity_poly.pdbx_seq_one_letter_code
_entity_poly.pdbx_strand_id
1 'polypeptide(L)'
;MDAISAEALPKIPDFIPQNHTNMAWSFAVIGKHDVPLLASIAAAARATIRDFNSQNLSNTPWAFSTLGKQHVPLRESIAAQSLRPLPEAEAQDLANTAWAMAVFGVGATPLMASISSSSINLLRQGLLDG
;
A
#
# COMPACT_ATOMS: atom_id res chain seq x y z
N MET A 1 10.78 13.97 -14.67
CA MET A 1 9.55 13.26 -14.23
C MET A 1 8.43 13.42 -15.22
N ASP A 2 8.14 14.62 -15.72
CA ASP A 2 6.98 14.84 -16.61
C ASP A 2 7.02 13.98 -17.89
N ALA A 3 8.19 13.77 -18.51
CA ALA A 3 8.35 12.83 -19.64
C ALA A 3 8.17 11.35 -19.25
N ILE A 4 8.59 10.97 -18.04
CA ILE A 4 8.39 9.61 -17.50
C ILE A 4 6.90 9.37 -17.25
N SER A 5 6.21 10.36 -16.68
CA SER A 5 4.77 10.29 -16.44
C SER A 5 3.99 10.18 -17.75
N ALA A 6 4.33 11.00 -18.75
CA ALA A 6 3.68 10.95 -20.07
C ALA A 6 3.82 9.59 -20.74
N GLU A 7 5.00 8.96 -20.65
CA GLU A 7 5.27 7.65 -21.20
C GLU A 7 4.64 6.51 -20.38
N ALA A 8 4.55 6.67 -19.06
CA ALA A 8 3.99 5.66 -18.17
C ALA A 8 2.46 5.61 -18.22
N LEU A 9 1.78 6.76 -18.32
CA LEU A 9 0.32 6.88 -18.33
C LEU A 9 -0.40 5.86 -19.23
N PRO A 10 -0.05 5.70 -20.52
CA PRO A 10 -0.73 4.74 -21.39
C PRO A 10 -0.43 3.28 -21.03
N LYS A 11 0.66 2.99 -20.29
CA LYS A 11 1.11 1.63 -19.94
C LYS A 11 0.67 1.19 -18.56
N ILE A 12 0.17 2.12 -17.72
CA ILE A 12 -0.29 1.81 -16.37
C ILE A 12 -1.28 0.63 -16.33
N PRO A 13 -2.26 0.48 -17.23
CA PRO A 13 -3.17 -0.67 -17.19
C PRO A 13 -2.49 -2.03 -17.31
N ASP A 14 -1.31 -2.09 -17.95
CA ASP A 14 -0.56 -3.32 -18.21
C ASP A 14 0.48 -3.63 -17.12
N PHE A 15 0.61 -2.75 -16.13
CA PHE A 15 1.56 -2.93 -15.04
C PHE A 15 1.08 -4.01 -14.07
N ILE A 16 2.04 -4.80 -13.58
CA ILE A 16 1.81 -5.68 -12.43
C ILE A 16 1.69 -4.86 -11.13
N PRO A 17 1.09 -5.41 -10.05
CA PRO A 17 0.96 -4.76 -8.74
C PRO A 17 2.22 -4.06 -8.22
N GLN A 18 3.36 -4.73 -8.35
CA GLN A 18 4.66 -4.20 -7.92
C GLN A 18 5.06 -2.94 -8.69
N ASN A 19 4.76 -2.85 -9.98
CA ASN A 19 5.08 -1.68 -10.79
C ASN A 19 4.25 -0.46 -10.36
N HIS A 20 2.96 -0.64 -10.07
CA HIS A 20 2.11 0.43 -9.51
C HIS A 20 2.69 0.96 -8.19
N THR A 21 3.02 0.02 -7.30
CA THR A 21 3.55 0.30 -5.96
C THR A 21 4.87 1.06 -6.05
N ASN A 22 5.83 0.55 -6.81
CA ASN A 22 7.17 1.13 -6.95
C ASN A 22 7.12 2.52 -7.59
N MET A 23 6.21 2.73 -8.55
CA MET A 23 6.06 4.03 -9.18
C MET A 23 5.45 5.05 -8.21
N ALA A 24 4.39 4.69 -7.46
CA ALA A 24 3.85 5.56 -6.42
C ALA A 24 4.91 5.89 -5.35
N TRP A 25 5.63 4.88 -4.88
CA TRP A 25 6.71 5.03 -3.89
C TRP A 25 7.81 5.96 -4.40
N SER A 26 8.26 5.79 -5.65
CA SER A 26 9.32 6.62 -6.23
C SER A 26 8.91 8.09 -6.27
N PHE A 27 7.68 8.40 -6.67
CA PHE A 27 7.14 9.77 -6.67
C PHE A 27 7.03 10.34 -5.26
N ALA A 28 6.67 9.52 -4.27
CA ALA A 28 6.65 9.90 -2.87
C ALA A 28 8.03 10.24 -2.33
N VAL A 29 9.04 9.40 -2.61
CA VAL A 29 10.43 9.61 -2.16
C VAL A 29 11.00 10.92 -2.68
N ILE A 30 10.70 11.29 -3.93
CA ILE A 30 11.20 12.54 -4.52
C ILE A 30 10.25 13.74 -4.29
N GLY A 31 9.15 13.56 -3.57
CA GLY A 31 8.17 14.62 -3.29
C GLY A 31 7.47 15.19 -4.54
N LYS A 32 7.39 14.44 -5.64
CA LYS A 32 6.78 14.92 -6.89
C LYS A 32 5.29 14.60 -6.90
N HIS A 33 4.48 15.65 -7.03
CA HIS A 33 3.03 15.50 -7.18
C HIS A 33 2.66 15.51 -8.67
N ASP A 34 2.36 14.34 -9.21
CA ASP A 34 1.80 14.17 -10.55
C ASP A 34 0.38 13.62 -10.42
N VAL A 35 -0.61 14.52 -10.43
CA VAL A 35 -1.99 14.18 -10.12
C VAL A 35 -2.59 13.19 -11.14
N PRO A 36 -2.45 13.39 -12.48
CA PRO A 36 -2.93 12.42 -13.45
C PRO A 36 -2.29 11.04 -13.28
N LEU A 37 -0.97 10.98 -13.09
CA LEU A 37 -0.27 9.72 -12.91
C LEU A 37 -0.73 8.98 -11.64
N LEU A 38 -0.78 9.68 -10.50
CA LEU A 38 -1.19 9.10 -9.23
C LEU A 38 -2.64 8.62 -9.25
N ALA A 39 -3.53 9.33 -9.93
CA ALA A 39 -4.91 8.89 -10.14
C ALA A 39 -4.98 7.61 -10.99
N SER A 40 -4.20 7.54 -12.07
CA SER A 40 -4.12 6.34 -12.91
C SER A 40 -3.54 5.14 -12.15
N ILE A 41 -2.48 5.35 -11.38
CA ILE A 41 -1.89 4.32 -10.50
C ILE A 41 -2.93 3.84 -9.50
N ALA A 42 -3.69 4.75 -8.87
CA ALA A 42 -4.70 4.38 -7.88
C ALA A 42 -5.82 3.54 -8.49
N ALA A 43 -6.27 3.89 -9.70
CA ALA A 43 -7.29 3.14 -10.41
C ALA A 43 -6.80 1.72 -10.77
N ALA A 44 -5.58 1.60 -11.30
CA ALA A 44 -5.01 0.31 -11.69
C ALA A 44 -4.67 -0.57 -10.48
N ALA A 45 -4.07 -0.01 -9.43
CA ALA A 45 -3.83 -0.69 -8.15
C ALA A 45 -5.12 -1.23 -7.54
N ARG A 46 -6.23 -0.50 -7.64
CA ARG A 46 -7.54 -0.98 -7.18
C ARG A 46 -8.04 -2.16 -8.02
N ALA A 47 -7.83 -2.13 -9.34
CA ALA A 47 -8.25 -3.21 -10.23
C ALA A 47 -7.47 -4.51 -9.98
N THR A 48 -6.19 -4.40 -9.59
CA THR A 48 -5.30 -5.54 -9.33
C THR A 48 -5.10 -5.83 -7.83
N ILE A 49 -5.92 -5.25 -6.95
CA ILE A 49 -5.73 -5.31 -5.48
C ILE A 49 -5.71 -6.74 -4.92
N ARG A 50 -6.35 -7.69 -5.61
CA ARG A 50 -6.37 -9.10 -5.19
C ARG A 50 -5.02 -9.79 -5.33
N ASP A 51 -4.17 -9.25 -6.21
CA ASP A 51 -2.84 -9.78 -6.52
C ASP A 51 -1.75 -9.05 -5.71
N PHE A 52 -2.13 -8.13 -4.83
CA PHE A 52 -1.20 -7.42 -3.96
C PHE A 52 -0.65 -8.36 -2.90
N ASN A 53 0.67 -8.38 -2.77
CA ASN A 53 1.37 -8.99 -1.65
C ASN A 53 1.49 -8.00 -0.47
N SER A 54 2.17 -8.43 0.60
CA SER A 54 2.39 -7.62 1.81
C SER A 54 3.07 -6.28 1.51
N GLN A 55 4.12 -6.28 0.68
CA GLN A 55 4.84 -5.07 0.28
C GLN A 55 3.96 -4.12 -0.53
N ASN A 56 3.08 -4.63 -1.40
CA ASN A 56 2.17 -3.78 -2.15
C ASN A 56 1.15 -3.11 -1.22
N LEU A 57 0.61 -3.87 -0.26
CA LEU A 57 -0.35 -3.39 0.74
C LEU A 57 0.28 -2.43 1.75
N SER A 58 1.59 -2.45 1.93
CA SER A 58 2.32 -1.56 2.83
C SER A 58 2.83 -0.29 2.12
N ASN A 59 3.48 -0.44 0.97
CA ASN A 59 4.13 0.67 0.26
C ASN A 59 3.16 1.56 -0.51
N THR A 60 2.09 0.99 -1.08
CA THR A 60 1.09 1.79 -1.80
C THR A 60 0.43 2.82 -0.89
N PRO A 61 -0.18 2.45 0.27
CA PRO A 61 -0.78 3.45 1.13
C PRO A 61 0.26 4.39 1.76
N TRP A 62 1.48 3.91 2.07
CA TRP A 62 2.57 4.79 2.53
C TRP A 62 2.88 5.89 1.50
N ALA A 63 3.03 5.55 0.22
CA ALA A 63 3.36 6.51 -0.83
C ALA A 63 2.28 7.59 -0.99
N PHE A 64 1.01 7.18 -1.00
CA PHE A 64 -0.12 8.12 -1.10
C PHE A 64 -0.22 9.02 0.14
N SER A 65 0.03 8.48 1.34
CA SER A 65 0.09 9.24 2.59
C SER A 65 1.21 10.28 2.60
N THR A 66 2.42 9.87 2.21
CA THR A 66 3.60 10.75 2.14
C THR A 66 3.39 11.92 1.18
N LEU A 67 2.68 11.69 0.06
CA LEU A 67 2.31 12.73 -0.89
C LEU A 67 1.07 13.54 -0.48
N GLY A 68 0.46 13.27 0.67
CA GLY A 68 -0.79 13.89 1.10
C GLY A 68 -1.94 13.68 0.09
N LYS A 69 -1.90 12.60 -0.70
CA LYS A 69 -2.91 12.31 -1.73
C LYS A 69 -3.91 11.31 -1.18
N GLN A 70 -5.16 11.73 -1.08
CA GLN A 70 -6.25 10.86 -0.71
C GLN A 70 -6.90 10.27 -1.97
N HIS A 71 -7.04 8.94 -1.99
CA HIS A 71 -7.86 8.23 -2.96
C HIS A 71 -8.75 7.24 -2.21
N VAL A 72 -9.91 7.71 -1.74
CA VAL A 72 -10.79 6.97 -0.83
C VAL A 72 -11.10 5.54 -1.33
N PRO A 73 -11.47 5.31 -2.61
CA PRO A 73 -11.75 3.96 -3.08
C PRO A 73 -10.55 3.01 -3.04
N LEU A 74 -9.32 3.54 -3.23
CA LEU A 74 -8.10 2.73 -3.16
C LEU A 74 -7.82 2.38 -1.70
N ARG A 75 -7.92 3.37 -0.81
CA ARG A 75 -7.73 3.18 0.64
C ARG A 75 -8.66 2.11 1.20
N GLU A 76 -9.95 2.16 0.85
CA GLU A 76 -10.93 1.15 1.28
C GLU A 76 -10.61 -0.23 0.74
N SER A 77 -10.15 -0.32 -0.51
CA SER A 77 -9.78 -1.59 -1.14
C SER A 77 -8.53 -2.19 -0.48
N ILE A 78 -7.52 -1.37 -0.15
CA ILE A 78 -6.34 -1.80 0.61
C ILE A 78 -6.78 -2.27 2.00
N ALA A 79 -7.61 -1.49 2.71
CA ALA A 79 -8.09 -1.86 4.04
C ALA A 79 -8.81 -3.21 4.03
N ALA A 80 -9.70 -3.43 3.06
CA ALA A 80 -10.41 -4.69 2.90
C ALA A 80 -9.47 -5.86 2.53
N GLN A 81 -8.47 -5.63 1.68
CA GLN A 81 -7.51 -6.65 1.29
C GLN A 81 -6.57 -7.03 2.46
N SER A 82 -6.15 -6.07 3.27
CA SER A 82 -5.31 -6.28 4.45
C SER A 82 -5.99 -7.07 5.58
N LEU A 83 -7.30 -7.31 5.51
CA LEU A 83 -8.01 -8.19 6.46
C LEU A 83 -7.78 -9.67 6.17
N ARG A 84 -7.25 -10.02 4.99
CA ARG A 84 -6.95 -11.41 4.64
C ARG A 84 -5.62 -11.81 5.28
N PRO A 85 -5.47 -13.07 5.73
CA PRO A 85 -4.18 -13.59 6.17
C PRO A 85 -3.14 -13.42 5.05
N LEU A 86 -2.01 -12.79 5.37
CA LEU A 86 -0.87 -12.66 4.48
C LEU A 86 0.23 -13.58 5.02
N PRO A 87 0.40 -14.79 4.45
CA PRO A 87 1.36 -15.78 4.96
C PRO A 87 2.81 -15.30 4.95
N GLU A 88 3.10 -14.33 4.07
CA GLU A 88 4.44 -13.79 3.78
C GLU A 88 4.66 -12.39 4.38
N ALA A 89 3.70 -11.85 5.16
CA ALA A 89 3.85 -10.50 5.69
C ALA A 89 4.90 -10.44 6.80
N GLU A 90 5.94 -9.63 6.58
CA GLU A 90 6.94 -9.32 7.60
C GLU A 90 6.41 -8.28 8.61
N ALA A 91 7.07 -8.18 9.77
CA ALA A 91 6.72 -7.20 10.80
C ALA A 91 6.67 -5.76 10.25
N GLN A 92 7.59 -5.42 9.34
CA GLN A 92 7.63 -4.09 8.72
C GLN A 92 6.44 -3.83 7.80
N ASP A 93 5.97 -4.82 7.04
CA ASP A 93 4.80 -4.68 6.17
C ASP A 93 3.54 -4.40 6.98
N LEU A 94 3.37 -5.11 8.09
CA LEU A 94 2.26 -4.92 9.02
C LEU A 94 2.32 -3.53 9.67
N ALA A 95 3.49 -3.11 10.14
CA ALA A 95 3.70 -1.79 10.74
C ALA A 95 3.41 -0.65 9.75
N ASN A 96 3.91 -0.74 8.52
CA ASN A 96 3.67 0.24 7.46
C ASN A 96 2.19 0.32 7.08
N THR A 97 1.52 -0.83 6.99
CA THR A 97 0.06 -0.89 6.73
C THR A 97 -0.71 -0.20 7.86
N ALA A 98 -0.39 -0.48 9.13
CA ALA A 98 -1.05 0.14 10.28
C ALA A 98 -0.81 1.65 10.34
N TRP A 99 0.44 2.07 10.17
CA TRP A 99 0.82 3.47 10.16
C TRP A 99 0.10 4.23 9.05
N ALA A 100 0.10 3.71 7.82
CA ALA A 100 -0.54 4.38 6.70
C ALA A 100 -2.04 4.54 6.91
N MET A 101 -2.71 3.54 7.49
CA MET A 101 -4.14 3.60 7.84
C MET A 101 -4.43 4.61 8.96
N ALA A 102 -3.56 4.69 9.97
CA ALA A 102 -3.65 5.68 11.04
C ALA A 102 -3.46 7.12 10.52
N VAL A 103 -2.48 7.33 9.64
CA VAL A 103 -2.20 8.64 8.99
C VAL A 103 -3.36 9.06 8.09
N PHE A 104 -4.01 8.12 7.42
CA PHE A 104 -5.22 8.40 6.64
C PHE A 104 -6.46 8.72 7.48
N GLY A 105 -6.37 8.74 8.82
CA GLY A 105 -7.46 9.07 9.73
C GLY A 105 -8.60 8.05 9.69
N VAL A 106 -8.34 6.81 9.27
CA VAL A 106 -9.38 5.78 9.24
C VAL A 106 -9.55 5.25 10.65
N GLY A 107 -10.73 5.46 11.24
CA GLY A 107 -11.21 4.72 12.40
C GLY A 107 -11.47 3.24 12.06
N ALA A 108 -10.48 2.55 11.48
CA ALA A 108 -10.56 1.15 11.11
C ALA A 108 -10.14 0.26 12.28
N THR A 109 -10.93 0.30 13.35
CA THR A 109 -10.74 -0.54 14.55
C THR A 109 -10.55 -2.02 14.22
N PRO A 110 -11.27 -2.63 13.24
CA PRO A 110 -11.07 -4.03 12.88
C PRO A 110 -9.71 -4.29 12.20
N LEU A 111 -9.22 -3.37 11.37
CA LEU A 111 -7.95 -3.53 10.68
C LEU A 111 -6.76 -3.36 11.63
N MET A 112 -6.83 -2.40 12.55
CA MET A 112 -5.82 -2.25 13.61
C MET A 112 -5.78 -3.49 14.51
N ALA A 113 -6.94 -4.11 14.80
CA ALA A 113 -7.00 -5.36 15.55
C ALA A 113 -6.37 -6.54 14.79
N SER A 114 -6.59 -6.65 13.47
CA SER A 114 -5.94 -7.65 12.62
C SER A 114 -4.42 -7.48 12.59
N ILE A 115 -3.93 -6.24 12.45
CA ILE A 115 -2.49 -5.96 12.45
C ILE A 115 -1.88 -6.29 13.82
N SER A 116 -2.53 -5.86 14.91
CA SER A 116 -2.09 -6.20 16.27
C SER A 116 -2.01 -7.71 16.50
N SER A 117 -2.99 -8.47 15.98
CA SER A 117 -3.03 -9.93 16.13
C SER A 117 -1.89 -10.59 15.36
N SER A 118 -1.61 -10.15 14.13
CA SER A 118 -0.50 -10.65 13.32
C SER A 118 0.87 -10.29 13.93
N SER A 119 1.03 -9.08 14.48
CA SER A 119 2.26 -8.67 15.17
C SER A 119 2.54 -9.51 16.42
N ILE A 120 1.51 -9.88 17.18
CA ILE A 120 1.64 -10.78 18.34
C ILE A 120 2.11 -12.17 17.92
N ASN A 121 1.60 -12.69 16.80
CA ASN A 121 2.01 -14.01 16.29
C ASN A 121 3.47 -14.02 15.84
N LEU A 122 3.93 -12.97 15.15
CA LEU A 122 5.35 -12.82 14.76
C LEU A 122 6.28 -12.74 15.98
N LEU A 123 5.89 -12.00 17.02
CA LEU A 123 6.66 -11.92 18.27
C LEU A 123 6.75 -13.29 18.97
N ARG A 124 5.68 -14.09 18.92
CA ARG A 124 5.68 -15.45 19.50
C ARG A 124 6.55 -16.41 18.69
N GLN A 125 6.53 -16.34 17.36
CA GLN A 125 7.42 -17.16 16.52
C GLN A 125 8.89 -16.83 16.77
N GLY A 126 9.26 -15.55 16.81
CA GLY A 126 10.63 -15.14 17.12
C GLY A 126 11.11 -15.51 18.53
N LEU A 127 10.21 -15.77 19.49
CA LEU A 127 10.54 -16.27 20.83
C LEU A 127 10.66 -17.81 20.90
N LEU A 128 10.13 -18.54 19.92
CA LEU A 128 10.22 -20.00 19.85
C LEU A 128 11.44 -20.46 19.03
N ASP A 129 11.91 -19.61 18.12
CA ASP A 129 13.06 -19.87 17.25
C ASP A 129 14.40 -19.35 17.80
N GLY A 130 14.41 -18.82 19.04
CA GLY A 130 15.56 -18.17 19.70
C GLY A 130 16.14 -18.92 20.90
#